data_AF-A0A0X3BK66-F1
#
_entry.id   AF-A0A0X3BK66-F1
#
_cell.length_a   1.000
_cell.length_b   1.000
_cell.length_c   1.000
_cell.angle_alpha   90.00
_cell.angle_beta   90.00
_cell.angle_gamma   90.00
#
_symmetry.space_group_name_H-M   'P 1'
#
loop_
_entity.id
_entity.type
_entity.pdbx_description
1 polymer ?
#
loop_
_entity_poly.entity_id
_entity_poly.type
_entity_poly.pdbx_seq_one_letter_code
_entity_poly.pdbx_strand_id
1 'polypeptide(L)'
;MSRKDYLGFMRAVKDKATYKVFHIPLELFVLSALHSGFLRKQRQNSGHLHYFTKDILLQVFDDLDYDVLDARYTPGFLVSRGHGWKDDLLHIPRRICFPLHKDLTVRIFGGYSLLVLAR
;
A
#
# COMPACT_ATOMS: atom_id res chain seq x y z
N MET A 1 -11.39 23.54 -3.68
CA MET A 1 -10.25 23.58 -2.73
C MET A 1 -9.46 22.29 -2.88
N SER A 2 -8.21 22.37 -3.35
CA SER A 2 -7.32 21.27 -3.77
C SER A 2 -7.35 20.02 -2.86
N ARG A 3 -8.02 18.95 -3.32
CA ARG A 3 -7.85 17.57 -2.82
C ARG A 3 -6.79 16.95 -3.74
N LYS A 4 -5.65 16.48 -3.23
CA LYS A 4 -4.64 15.78 -4.04
C LYS A 4 -5.29 14.56 -4.67
N ASP A 5 -5.69 14.69 -5.93
CA ASP A 5 -6.41 13.67 -6.69
C ASP A 5 -5.39 12.67 -7.25
N TYR A 6 -5.15 11.58 -6.52
CA TYR A 6 -4.26 10.52 -6.97
C TYR A 6 -4.75 9.89 -8.29
N LEU A 7 -6.06 9.85 -8.53
CA LEU A 7 -6.61 9.38 -9.81
C LEU A 7 -6.25 10.36 -10.93
N GLY A 8 -6.41 11.66 -10.67
CA GLY A 8 -5.96 12.71 -11.58
C GLY A 8 -4.47 12.61 -11.91
N PHE A 9 -3.62 12.36 -10.90
CA PHE A 9 -2.19 12.11 -11.11
C PHE A 9 -1.92 10.86 -11.96
N MET A 10 -2.55 9.73 -11.62
CA MET A 10 -2.39 8.49 -12.36
C MET A 10 -2.88 8.62 -13.81
N ARG A 11 -3.98 9.34 -14.06
CA ARG A 11 -4.43 9.67 -15.42
C ARG A 11 -3.42 10.53 -16.17
N ALA A 12 -2.95 11.61 -15.55
CA ALA A 12 -2.04 12.56 -16.19
C ALA A 12 -0.68 11.94 -16.56
N VAL A 13 -0.22 10.94 -15.80
CA VAL A 13 1.05 10.23 -16.06
C VAL A 13 0.89 9.15 -17.15
N LYS A 14 -0.34 8.71 -17.45
CA LYS A 14 -0.60 7.62 -18.39
C LYS A 14 0.02 7.88 -19.77
N ASP A 15 -0.11 9.11 -20.28
CA ASP A 15 0.39 9.49 -21.61
C ASP A 15 1.86 9.92 -21.61
N LYS A 16 2.55 9.84 -20.46
CA LYS A 16 3.93 10.35 -20.32
C LYS A 16 5.01 9.30 -20.55
N ALA A 17 4.67 8.01 -20.50
CA ALA A 17 5.60 6.91 -20.74
C ALA A 17 4.82 5.68 -21.19
N THR A 18 5.44 4.75 -21.93
CA THR A 18 4.79 3.46 -22.24
C THR A 18 4.68 2.60 -20.98
N TYR A 19 5.77 2.46 -20.22
CA TYR A 19 5.81 1.65 -19.00
C TYR A 19 5.99 2.54 -17.78
N LYS A 20 5.27 2.21 -16.71
CA LYS A 20 5.27 2.95 -15.45
C LYS A 20 5.43 1.98 -14.29
N VAL A 21 6.21 2.38 -13.30
CA VAL A 21 6.34 1.64 -12.04
C VAL A 21 5.74 2.48 -10.93
N PHE A 22 4.73 1.93 -10.26
CA PHE A 22 4.07 2.55 -9.12
C PHE A 22 4.47 1.82 -7.84
N HIS A 23 4.89 2.57 -6.83
CA HIS A 23 5.18 2.03 -5.49
C HIS A 23 4.20 2.64 -4.49
N ILE A 24 3.17 1.87 -4.13
CA ILE A 24 2.01 2.39 -3.41
C ILE A 24 1.88 1.66 -2.06
N PRO A 25 1.87 2.38 -0.91
CA PRO A 25 1.69 1.77 0.39
C PRO A 25 0.28 1.18 0.54
N LEU A 26 0.18 0.00 1.16
CA LEU A 26 -1.09 -0.62 1.50
C LEU A 26 -1.45 -0.27 2.94
N GLU A 27 -2.50 0.53 3.11
CA GLU A 27 -2.84 1.15 4.40
C GLU A 27 -4.02 0.45 5.10
N LEU A 28 -4.81 -0.35 4.37
CA LEU A 28 -5.94 -1.07 4.93
C LEU A 28 -5.57 -2.54 5.23
N PHE A 29 -5.58 -2.88 6.53
CA PHE A 29 -5.29 -4.22 7.05
C PHE A 29 -6.02 -4.43 8.39
N VAL A 30 -6.18 -5.68 8.83
CA VAL A 30 -6.98 -6.02 10.02
C VAL A 30 -6.50 -5.27 11.26
N LEU A 31 -5.18 -5.24 11.52
CA LEU A 31 -4.66 -4.52 12.69
C LEU A 31 -4.89 -2.99 12.62
N SER A 32 -4.94 -2.39 11.42
CA SER A 32 -5.21 -0.95 11.29
C SER A 32 -6.67 -0.62 11.59
N ALA A 33 -7.61 -1.52 11.25
CA ALA A 33 -9.01 -1.39 11.62
C ALA A 33 -9.25 -1.55 13.13
N LEU A 34 -8.50 -2.45 13.78
CA LEU A 34 -8.60 -2.67 15.23
C LEU A 34 -7.92 -1.56 16.05
N HIS A 35 -6.90 -0.91 15.50
CA HIS A 35 -6.18 0.17 16.16
C HIS A 35 -6.74 1.54 15.74
N SER A 36 -7.78 2.01 16.44
CA SER A 36 -8.48 3.28 16.14
C SER A 36 -7.56 4.52 16.02
N GLY A 37 -6.42 4.53 16.72
CA GLY A 37 -5.42 5.59 16.62
C GLY A 37 -4.60 5.59 15.33
N PHE A 38 -4.50 4.45 14.62
CA PHE A 38 -3.59 4.27 13.48
C PHE A 38 -4.13 5.03 12.28
N LEU A 39 -5.39 4.78 11.90
CA LEU A 39 -6.04 5.45 10.78
C LEU A 39 -6.13 6.96 10.99
N ARG A 40 -6.35 7.40 12.24
CA ARG A 40 -6.37 8.82 12.59
C ARG A 40 -4.99 9.46 12.43
N LYS A 41 -3.94 8.84 12.97
CA LYS A 41 -2.54 9.31 12.86
C LYS A 41 -2.08 9.32 11.40
N GLN A 42 -2.46 8.31 10.64
CA GLN A 42 -2.17 8.22 9.22
C GLN A 42 -2.81 9.39 8.47
N ARG A 43 -4.11 9.63 8.66
CA ARG A 43 -4.81 10.80 8.07
C ARG A 43 -4.12 12.12 8.37
N GLN A 44 -3.63 12.29 9.61
CA GLN A 44 -2.93 13.50 10.04
C GLN A 44 -1.56 13.65 9.38
N ASN A 45 -0.84 12.54 9.18
CA ASN A 45 0.51 12.53 8.63
C ASN A 45 0.56 12.64 7.10
N SER A 46 -0.32 11.93 6.38
CA SER A 46 -0.34 11.92 4.90
C SER A 46 -1.24 13.01 4.31
N GLY A 47 -2.07 13.67 5.13
CA GLY A 47 -3.06 14.66 4.71
C GLY A 47 -4.25 14.06 3.93
N HIS A 48 -4.16 12.78 3.55
CA HIS A 48 -5.15 12.04 2.78
C HIS A 48 -5.21 10.58 3.26
N LEU A 49 -6.35 9.94 3.07
CA LEU A 49 -6.61 8.59 3.53
C LEU A 49 -6.59 7.67 2.31
N HIS A 50 -5.53 6.88 2.15
CA HIS A 50 -5.40 5.95 1.03
C HIS A 50 -5.69 4.54 1.52
N TYR A 51 -6.97 4.19 1.62
CA TYR A 51 -7.41 2.84 2.02
C TYR A 51 -7.19 1.78 0.93
N PHE A 52 -5.94 1.62 0.47
CA PHE A 52 -5.60 0.62 -0.51
C PHE A 52 -5.36 -0.73 0.16
N THR A 53 -6.17 -1.70 -0.24
CA THR A 53 -5.77 -3.12 -0.30
C THR A 53 -5.19 -3.39 -1.69
N LYS A 54 -4.50 -4.53 -1.87
CA LYS A 54 -4.06 -4.97 -3.20
C LYS A 54 -5.24 -5.03 -4.18
N ASP A 55 -6.36 -5.58 -3.75
CA ASP A 55 -7.55 -5.78 -4.57
C ASP A 55 -8.12 -4.43 -5.08
N ILE A 56 -8.33 -3.48 -4.17
CA ILE A 56 -8.82 -2.13 -4.52
C ILE A 56 -7.82 -1.43 -5.43
N LEU A 57 -6.53 -1.57 -5.16
CA LEU A 57 -5.51 -0.90 -5.95
C LEU A 57 -5.47 -1.43 -7.39
N LEU A 58 -5.53 -2.76 -7.57
CA LEU A 58 -5.59 -3.38 -8.90
C LEU A 58 -6.88 -2.99 -9.64
N GLN A 59 -8.01 -2.90 -8.95
CA GLN A 59 -9.25 -2.39 -9.52
C GLN A 59 -9.12 -0.94 -9.98
N VAL A 60 -8.43 -0.08 -9.23
CA VAL A 60 -8.16 1.30 -9.64
C VAL A 60 -7.29 1.36 -10.90
N PHE A 61 -6.34 0.44 -11.08
CA PHE A 61 -5.59 0.36 -12.34
C PHE A 61 -6.50 -0.03 -13.52
N ASP A 62 -7.38 -1.02 -13.31
CA ASP A 62 -8.37 -1.46 -14.30
C ASP A 62 -9.33 -0.32 -14.69
N ASP A 63 -9.90 0.39 -13.71
CA ASP A 63 -10.79 1.56 -13.90
C ASP A 63 -10.11 2.75 -14.63
N LEU A 64 -8.77 2.77 -14.66
CA LEU A 64 -7.96 3.77 -15.35
C LEU A 64 -7.41 3.26 -16.69
N ASP A 65 -7.87 2.09 -17.14
CA ASP A 65 -7.44 1.36 -18.33
C ASP A 65 -5.92 1.15 -18.38
N TYR A 66 -5.29 0.91 -17.22
CA TYR A 66 -3.89 0.48 -17.16
C TYR A 66 -3.79 -1.02 -17.37
N ASP A 67 -2.83 -1.44 -18.17
CA ASP A 67 -2.50 -2.86 -18.34
C ASP A 67 -1.44 -3.27 -17.32
N VAL A 68 -1.86 -3.95 -16.25
CA VAL A 68 -0.97 -4.38 -15.15
C VAL A 68 -0.19 -5.63 -15.55
N LEU A 69 1.12 -5.47 -15.74
CA LEU A 69 2.02 -6.53 -16.22
C LEU A 69 2.61 -7.37 -15.08
N ASP A 70 2.91 -6.76 -13.93
CA ASP A 70 3.41 -7.45 -12.74
C ASP A 70 3.05 -6.65 -11.47
N ALA A 71 2.87 -7.35 -10.36
CA ALA A 71 2.61 -6.76 -9.06
C ALA A 71 3.29 -7.54 -7.95
N ARG A 72 4.17 -6.88 -7.19
CA ARG A 72 4.96 -7.50 -6.12
C ARG A 72 4.85 -6.74 -4.82
N TYR A 73 4.74 -7.47 -3.71
CA TYR A 73 4.84 -6.87 -2.40
C TYR A 73 6.28 -6.50 -2.07
N THR A 74 6.43 -5.33 -1.46
CA THR A 74 7.69 -4.85 -0.91
C THR A 74 7.50 -4.58 0.59
N PRO A 75 8.39 -5.08 1.45
CA PRO A 75 8.27 -4.94 2.90
C PRO A 75 8.67 -3.52 3.33
N GLY A 76 7.70 -2.60 3.36
CA GLY A 76 7.91 -1.22 3.80
C GLY A 76 8.33 -1.10 5.26
N PHE A 77 7.94 -2.08 6.10
CA PHE A 77 8.31 -2.16 7.51
C PHE A 77 9.83 -2.33 7.76
N LEU A 78 10.61 -2.74 6.75
CA LEU A 78 12.08 -2.81 6.88
C LEU A 78 12.74 -1.43 6.90
N VAL A 79 12.10 -0.43 6.30
CA VAL A 79 12.55 0.96 6.36
C VAL A 79 12.04 1.53 7.69
N SER A 80 12.83 1.31 8.75
CA SER A 80 12.49 1.75 10.11
C SER A 80 12.16 3.23 10.13
N ARG A 81 10.92 3.57 10.48
CA ARG A 81 10.45 4.96 10.72
C ARG A 81 10.55 5.36 12.19
N GLY A 82 11.36 4.65 12.97
CA GLY A 82 11.65 4.98 14.37
C GLY A 82 10.44 4.87 15.29
N HIS A 83 9.73 3.74 15.25
CA HIS A 83 8.59 3.46 16.14
C HIS A 83 8.89 2.18 16.91
N GLY A 84 8.67 2.20 18.23
CA GLY A 84 9.37 1.34 19.21
C GLY A 84 9.00 -0.15 19.18
N TRP A 85 9.41 -0.88 20.23
CA TRP A 85 9.34 -2.34 20.44
C TRP A 85 8.09 -3.10 19.93
N LYS A 86 6.93 -2.43 19.81
CA LYS A 86 5.71 -3.01 19.26
C LYS A 86 5.77 -3.23 17.75
N ASP A 87 6.48 -2.37 17.02
CA ASP A 87 6.73 -2.58 15.59
C ASP A 87 7.68 -3.75 15.39
N ASP A 88 8.77 -3.82 16.17
CA ASP A 88 9.72 -4.95 16.21
C ASP A 88 9.02 -6.30 16.45
N LEU A 89 8.03 -6.33 17.34
CA LEU A 89 7.24 -7.54 17.62
C LEU A 89 6.49 -8.05 16.38
N LEU A 90 6.04 -7.16 15.49
CA LEU A 90 5.35 -7.55 14.26
C LEU A 90 6.31 -8.02 13.15
N HIS A 91 7.62 -7.83 13.26
CA HIS A 91 8.58 -8.35 12.27
C HIS A 91 8.60 -9.89 12.24
N ILE A 92 8.51 -10.53 13.41
CA ILE A 92 8.59 -11.98 13.55
C ILE A 92 7.41 -12.68 12.84
N PRO A 93 6.13 -12.39 13.15
CA PRO A 93 5.01 -13.03 12.47
C PRO A 93 4.98 -12.66 10.97
N ARG A 94 5.34 -11.42 10.58
CA ARG A 94 5.43 -11.04 9.16
C ARG A 94 6.45 -11.89 8.41
N ARG A 95 7.64 -12.15 8.98
CA ARG A 95 8.71 -12.93 8.33
C ARG A 95 8.39 -14.41 8.21
N ILE A 96 7.68 -14.98 9.20
CA ILE A 96 7.29 -16.39 9.21
C ILE A 96 6.08 -16.64 8.30
N CYS A 97 5.06 -15.78 8.35
CA CYS A 97 3.81 -16.00 7.62
C CYS A 97 3.91 -15.61 6.15
N PHE A 98 4.77 -14.65 5.77
CA PHE A 98 4.85 -14.17 4.38
C PHE A 98 5.25 -15.26 3.37
N PRO A 99 6.23 -16.14 3.64
CA PRO A 99 6.54 -17.28 2.77
C PRO A 99 5.38 -18.27 2.62
N LEU A 100 4.53 -18.42 3.64
CA LEU A 100 3.40 -19.35 3.64
C LEU A 100 2.20 -18.79 2.86
N HIS A 101 1.82 -17.55 3.16
CA HIS A 101 0.67 -16.91 2.54
C HIS A 101 0.84 -15.38 2.52
N LYS A 102 1.40 -14.86 1.41
CA LYS A 102 1.72 -13.44 1.23
C LYS A 102 0.49 -12.55 1.39
N ASP A 103 -0.57 -12.80 0.64
CA ASP A 103 -1.76 -11.95 0.60
C ASP A 103 -2.45 -11.86 1.97
N LEU A 104 -2.59 -12.99 2.67
CA LEU A 104 -3.14 -13.04 4.03
C LEU A 104 -2.25 -12.29 5.03
N THR A 105 -0.93 -12.50 4.95
CA THR A 105 0.03 -11.82 5.84
C THR A 105 -0.06 -10.30 5.67
N VAL A 106 -0.11 -9.82 4.43
CA VAL A 106 -0.25 -8.38 4.13
C VAL A 106 -1.59 -7.85 4.64
N ARG A 107 -2.69 -8.57 4.39
CA ARG A 107 -4.05 -8.20 4.83
C ARG A 107 -4.20 -8.15 6.34
N ILE A 108 -3.53 -9.02 7.08
CA ILE A 108 -3.62 -9.04 8.55
C ILE A 108 -2.67 -8.02 9.17
N PHE A 109 -1.37 -8.13 8.87
CA PHE A 109 -0.33 -7.45 9.62
C PHE A 109 0.05 -6.07 9.05
N GLY A 110 -0.30 -5.78 7.80
CA GLY A 110 0.11 -4.54 7.13
C GLY A 110 1.63 -4.36 7.05
N GLY A 111 2.06 -3.13 6.73
CA GLY A 111 3.49 -2.78 6.63
C GLY A 111 4.13 -3.10 5.27
N TYR A 112 3.32 -3.35 4.24
CA TYR A 112 3.79 -3.62 2.89
C TYR A 112 3.32 -2.54 1.91
N SER A 113 4.06 -2.37 0.85
CA SER A 113 3.65 -1.60 -0.33
C SER A 113 3.53 -2.54 -1.52
N LEU A 114 2.66 -2.21 -2.46
CA LEU A 114 2.57 -2.90 -3.74
C LEU A 114 3.42 -2.14 -4.77
N LEU A 115 4.36 -2.84 -5.38
CA LEU A 115 5.12 -2.40 -6.54
C LEU A 115 4.42 -2.93 -7.79
N VAL A 116 3.87 -2.05 -8.60
CA VAL A 116 3.09 -2.40 -9.79
C VAL A 116 3.81 -1.90 -11.03
N LEU A 117 4.05 -2.80 -11.98
CA LEU A 117 4.47 -2.47 -13.34
C LEU A 117 3.22 -2.42 -14.21
N ALA A 118 2.94 -1.27 -14.80
CA ALA A 118 1.78 -1.06 -15.66
C ALA A 118 2.16 -0.37 -16.97
N ARG A 119 1.34 -0.59 -17.99
CA ARG A 119 1.39 0.08 -19.29
C ARG A 119 0.18 0.98 -19.47
#